data_AF-A0A660KX05-F1
#
_entry.id   AF-A0A660KX05-F1
#
_cell.length_a   1.000
_cell.length_b   1.000
_cell.length_c   1.000
_cell.angle_alpha   90.00
_cell.angle_beta   90.00
_cell.angle_gamma   90.00
#
_symmetry.space_group_name_H-M   'P 1'
#
loop_
_entity.id
_entity.type
_entity.pdbx_description
1 polymer ?
#
loop_
_entity_poly.entity_id
_entity_poly.type
_entity_poly.pdbx_seq_one_letter_code
_entity_poly.pdbx_strand_id
1 'polypeptide(L)'
;MTLALYLHLLAMATFVGGQLVLGLAVVPGLRGRDREGLRAVARRFGWMSLAALGVLLLSGAYMASERHLWDDSTLQAKLTLFVIAGALILWHLRNGAAHWLQGAILLVSLVIVWLGVSL
;
A
#
# COMPACT_ATOMS: atom_id res chain seq x y z
N MET A 1 -3.64 -3.35 22.39
CA MET A 1 -3.08 -2.31 21.48
C MET A 1 -1.75 -2.70 20.81
N THR A 2 -0.76 -3.26 21.50
CA THR A 2 0.60 -3.49 20.95
C THR A 2 0.63 -4.42 19.73
N LEU A 3 -0.13 -5.52 19.75
CA LEU A 3 -0.16 -6.48 18.63
C LEU A 3 -0.78 -5.87 17.35
N ALA A 4 -1.92 -5.18 17.47
CA ALA A 4 -2.58 -4.56 16.32
C ALA A 4 -1.69 -3.49 15.68
N LEU A 5 -1.03 -2.66 16.49
CA LEU A 5 -0.07 -1.68 16.01
C LEU A 5 1.13 -2.35 15.32
N TYR A 6 1.70 -3.39 15.93
CA TYR A 6 2.80 -4.16 15.34
C TYR A 6 2.42 -4.73 13.97
N LEU A 7 1.28 -5.40 13.86
CA LEU A 7 0.78 -5.96 12.60
C LEU A 7 0.51 -4.87 11.57
N HIS A 8 -0.06 -3.73 11.99
CA HIS A 8 -0.31 -2.59 11.11
C HIS A 8 1.00 -2.05 10.53
N LEU A 9 2.01 -1.82 11.36
CA LEU A 9 3.31 -1.30 10.93
C LEU A 9 4.06 -2.31 10.05
N LEU A 10 4.00 -3.60 10.37
CA LEU A 10 4.62 -4.65 9.55
C LEU A 10 3.97 -4.72 8.16
N ALA A 11 2.64 -4.66 8.09
CA ALA A 11 1.90 -4.63 6.84
C ALA A 11 2.18 -3.35 6.04
N MET A 12 2.24 -2.20 6.72
CA MET A 12 2.59 -0.91 6.11
C MET A 12 4.00 -0.96 5.50
N ALA A 13 5.00 -1.44 6.26
CA ALA A 13 6.38 -1.54 5.82
C ALA A 13 6.51 -2.51 4.63
N THR A 14 5.78 -3.63 4.66
CA THR A 14 5.76 -4.61 3.57
C THR A 14 5.18 -4.01 2.29
N PHE A 15 4.04 -3.32 2.41
CA PHE A 15 3.37 -2.72 1.25
C PHE A 15 4.18 -1.54 0.68
N VAL A 16 4.44 -0.51 1.49
CA VAL A 16 5.10 0.72 1.03
C VAL A 16 6.57 0.47 0.72
N GLY A 17 7.28 -0.29 1.56
CA GLY A 17 8.67 -0.66 1.33
C GLY A 17 8.83 -1.50 0.06
N GLY A 18 7.92 -2.45 -0.19
CA GLY A 18 7.92 -3.22 -1.42
C GLY A 18 7.64 -2.37 -2.67
N GLN A 19 6.74 -1.39 -2.59
CA GLN A 19 6.52 -0.42 -3.67
C GLN A 19 7.80 0.37 -4.00
N LEU A 20 8.53 0.83 -2.97
CA LEU A 20 9.79 1.54 -3.14
C LEU A 20 10.86 0.66 -3.78
N VAL A 21 11.07 -0.56 -3.26
CA VAL A 21 12.06 -1.50 -3.82
C VAL A 21 11.73 -1.84 -5.27
N LEU A 22 10.46 -2.10 -5.59
CA LEU A 22 10.06 -2.40 -6.96
C LEU A 22 10.22 -1.20 -7.89
N GLY A 23 9.73 -0.03 -7.49
CA GLY A 23 9.73 1.17 -8.32
C GLY A 23 11.12 1.76 -8.54
N LEU A 24 11.99 1.70 -7.52
CA LEU A 24 13.30 2.38 -7.54
C LEU A 24 14.46 1.46 -7.90
N ALA A 25 14.41 0.17 -7.54
CA ALA A 25 15.52 -0.76 -7.76
C ALA A 25 15.20 -1.85 -8.79
N VAL A 26 14.15 -2.63 -8.55
CA VAL A 26 13.90 -3.86 -9.34
C VAL A 26 13.45 -3.55 -10.76
N VAL A 27 12.43 -2.70 -10.94
CA VAL A 27 11.93 -2.36 -12.28
C VAL A 27 13.01 -1.66 -13.10
N PRO A 28 13.68 -0.60 -12.62
CA PRO A 28 14.75 0.05 -13.40
C PRO A 28 15.93 -0.88 -13.72
N GLY A 29 16.33 -1.76 -12.79
CA GLY A 29 17.46 -2.66 -12.97
C GLY A 29 17.24 -3.77 -14.00
N LEU A 30 16.01 -4.29 -14.08
CA LEU A 30 15.67 -5.45 -14.91
C LEU A 30 14.86 -5.11 -16.18
N ARG A 31 14.36 -3.87 -16.32
CA ARG A 31 13.57 -3.46 -17.48
C ARG A 31 14.36 -3.65 -18.77
N GLY A 32 13.76 -4.36 -19.73
CA GLY A 32 14.37 -4.67 -21.02
C GLY A 32 15.39 -5.83 -21.00
N ARG A 33 15.74 -6.37 -19.83
CA ARG A 33 16.68 -7.49 -19.68
C ARG A 33 15.99 -8.80 -19.30
N ASP A 34 15.05 -8.74 -18.34
CA ASP A 34 14.34 -9.93 -17.85
C ASP A 34 12.85 -9.64 -17.63
N ARG A 35 12.08 -9.80 -18.71
CA ARG A 35 10.62 -9.54 -18.68
C ARG A 35 9.85 -10.62 -17.92
N GLU A 36 10.33 -11.86 -17.93
CA GLU A 36 9.65 -12.97 -17.27
C GLU A 36 9.87 -12.94 -15.76
N GLY A 37 11.10 -12.68 -15.32
CA GLY A 37 11.42 -12.45 -13.91
C GLY A 37 10.66 -11.27 -13.34
N LEU A 38 10.59 -10.14 -14.07
CA LEU A 38 9.77 -8.98 -13.66
C LEU A 38 8.29 -9.35 -13.49
N ARG A 39 7.70 -10.14 -14.40
CA ARG A 39 6.32 -10.62 -14.26
C ARG A 39 6.15 -11.54 -13.06
N ALA A 40 7.09 -12.44 -12.81
CA ALA A 40 7.04 -13.36 -11.68
C ALA A 40 7.12 -12.61 -10.34
N VAL A 41 8.03 -11.64 -10.24
CA VAL A 41 8.14 -10.75 -9.06
C VAL A 41 6.87 -9.94 -8.87
N ALA A 42 6.35 -9.29 -9.92
CA ALA A 42 5.13 -8.49 -9.85
C ALA A 42 3.93 -9.33 -9.37
N ARG A 43 3.79 -10.58 -9.84
CA ARG A 43 2.70 -11.48 -9.42
C ARG A 43 2.79 -11.84 -7.94
N ARG A 44 3.98 -12.18 -7.45
CA ARG A 44 4.22 -12.51 -6.03
C ARG A 44 4.00 -11.29 -5.13
N PHE A 45 4.51 -10.14 -5.56
CA PHE A 45 4.29 -8.88 -4.86
C PHE A 45 2.81 -8.49 -4.83
N GLY A 46 2.05 -8.75 -5.90
CA GLY A 46 0.60 -8.51 -5.93
C GLY A 46 -0.14 -9.28 -4.84
N TRP A 47 0.13 -10.57 -4.67
CA TRP A 47 -0.47 -11.38 -3.60
C TRP A 47 -0.04 -10.93 -2.21
N MET A 48 1.25 -10.62 -2.02
CA MET A 48 1.78 -10.06 -0.78
C MET A 48 1.11 -8.73 -0.43
N SER A 49 0.94 -7.85 -1.42
CA SER A 49 0.29 -6.55 -1.27
C SER A 49 -1.17 -6.69 -0.88
N LEU A 50 -1.90 -7.62 -1.49
CA LEU A 50 -3.30 -7.87 -1.15
C LEU A 50 -3.44 -8.35 0.30
N ALA A 51 -2.57 -9.26 0.75
CA ALA A 51 -2.54 -9.71 2.14
C ALA A 51 -2.22 -8.55 3.09
N ALA A 52 -1.21 -7.73 2.77
CA ALA A 52 -0.83 -6.57 3.57
C ALA A 52 -1.96 -5.53 3.67
N LEU A 53 -2.67 -5.25 2.58
CA LEU A 53 -3.84 -4.36 2.58
C LEU A 53 -4.97 -4.89 3.46
N GLY A 54 -5.22 -6.20 3.44
CA GLY A 54 -6.18 -6.84 4.34
C GLY A 54 -5.80 -6.64 5.81
N VAL A 55 -4.53 -6.86 6.16
CA VAL A 55 -4.03 -6.64 7.53
C VAL A 55 -4.13 -5.16 7.91
N LEU A 56 -3.76 -4.23 7.03
CA LEU A 56 -3.85 -2.78 7.27
C LEU A 56 -5.28 -2.34 7.56
N LEU A 57 -6.25 -2.85 6.79
CA LEU A 57 -7.66 -2.53 6.96
C LEU A 57 -8.19 -3.01 8.32
N LEU A 58 -7.96 -4.30 8.64
CA LEU A 58 -8.45 -4.91 9.87
C LEU A 58 -7.79 -4.30 11.12
N SER A 59 -6.47 -4.17 11.11
CA SER A 59 -5.72 -3.58 12.24
C SER A 59 -6.01 -2.09 12.40
N GLY A 60 -6.16 -1.35 11.29
CA GLY A 60 -6.52 0.07 11.30
C GLY A 60 -7.90 0.32 11.88
N ALA A 61 -8.92 -0.44 11.45
CA ALA A 61 -10.28 -0.33 11.96
C ALA A 61 -10.36 -0.68 13.46
N TYR A 62 -9.63 -1.71 13.89
CA TYR A 62 -9.53 -2.07 15.31
C TYR A 62 -8.91 -0.93 16.14
N MET A 63 -7.77 -0.38 15.70
CA MET A 63 -7.13 0.74 16.40
C MET A 63 -7.98 2.01 16.41
N ALA A 64 -8.68 2.32 15.33
CA ALA A 64 -9.59 3.46 15.25
C ALA A 64 -10.75 3.35 16.25
N SER A 65 -11.30 2.14 16.41
CA SER A 65 -12.39 1.85 17.36
C SER A 65 -11.91 1.96 18.81
N GLU A 66 -10.77 1.35 19.14
CA GLU A 66 -10.18 1.42 20.47
C GLU A 66 -9.86 2.86 20.90
N ARG A 67 -9.35 3.69 19.97
CA ARG A 67 -8.99 5.08 20.23
C ARG A 67 -10.12 6.08 20.01
N HIS A 68 -11.32 5.62 19.64
CA HIS A 68 -12.49 6.47 19.36
C HIS A 68 -12.21 7.56 18.30
N LEU A 69 -11.46 7.22 17.24
CA LEU A 69 -10.98 8.16 16.22
C LEU A 69 -11.90 8.27 15.00
N TRP A 70 -13.06 7.63 14.98
CA TRP A 70 -13.94 7.60 13.80
C TRP A 70 -14.44 9.00 13.37
N ASP A 71 -14.54 9.94 14.31
CA ASP A 71 -14.93 11.32 14.05
C ASP A 71 -13.74 12.25 13.72
N ASP A 72 -12.52 11.73 13.75
CA ASP A 72 -11.31 12.49 13.44
C ASP A 72 -11.18 12.77 11.93
N SER A 73 -11.02 14.04 11.56
CA SER A 73 -10.94 14.47 10.16
C SER A 73 -9.68 13.97 9.45
N THR A 74 -8.58 13.79 10.18
CA THR A 74 -7.32 13.22 9.67
C THR A 74 -7.51 11.74 9.34
N LEU A 75 -8.21 10.99 10.19
CA LEU A 75 -8.56 9.59 9.91
C LEU A 75 -9.48 9.48 8.70
N GLN A 76 -10.50 10.33 8.58
CA GLN A 76 -11.42 10.32 7.44
C GLN A 76 -10.69 10.63 6.12
N ALA A 77 -9.77 11.59 6.12
CA ALA A 77 -8.90 11.87 4.97
C ALA A 77 -8.02 10.66 4.62
N LYS A 78 -7.42 10.01 5.62
CA LYS A 78 -6.63 8.79 5.44
C LYS A 78 -7.44 7.64 4.85
N LEU A 79 -8.68 7.42 5.33
CA LEU A 79 -9.58 6.39 4.81
C LEU A 79 -10.02 6.69 3.37
N THR A 80 -10.29 7.95 3.05
CA THR A 80 -10.61 8.38 1.68
C THR A 80 -9.46 8.06 0.73
N LEU A 81 -8.23 8.41 1.11
CA LEU A 81 -7.04 8.06 0.34
C LEU A 81 -6.82 6.55 0.24
N PHE A 82 -7.13 5.79 1.28
CA PHE A 82 -7.05 4.33 1.25
C PHE A 82 -8.02 3.72 0.22
N VAL A 83 -9.25 4.25 0.14
CA VAL A 83 -10.22 3.86 -0.89
C VAL A 83 -9.71 4.22 -2.29
N ILE A 84 -9.16 5.42 -2.47
CA ILE A 84 -8.54 5.86 -3.73
C ILE A 84 -7.38 4.92 -4.12
N ALA A 85 -6.50 4.58 -3.18
CA ALA A 85 -5.42 3.62 -3.40
C ALA A 85 -5.95 2.26 -3.84
N GLY A 86 -6.99 1.75 -3.18
CA GLY A 86 -7.67 0.51 -3.57
C GLY A 86 -8.21 0.57 -5.00
N ALA A 87 -8.87 1.66 -5.38
CA ALA A 87 -9.37 1.87 -6.74
C ALA A 87 -8.23 1.91 -7.77
N LEU A 88 -7.14 2.62 -7.48
CA LEU A 88 -5.95 2.68 -8.34
C LEU A 88 -5.29 1.30 -8.50
N ILE A 89 -5.24 0.50 -7.43
CA ILE A 89 -4.70 -0.87 -7.46
C ILE A 89 -5.57 -1.76 -8.34
N LEU A 90 -6.91 -1.73 -8.16
CA LEU A 90 -7.83 -2.48 -9.02
C LEU A 90 -7.71 -2.06 -10.48
N TRP A 91 -7.53 -0.76 -10.75
CA TRP A 91 -7.25 -0.26 -12.08
C TRP A 91 -5.91 -0.80 -12.60
N HIS A 92 -4.84 -0.75 -11.81
CA HIS A 92 -3.54 -1.27 -12.19
C HIS A 92 -3.56 -2.76 -12.51
N LEU A 93 -4.34 -3.57 -11.78
CA LEU A 93 -4.51 -4.99 -12.06
C LEU A 93 -5.16 -5.26 -13.42
N ARG A 94 -6.07 -4.38 -13.86
CA ARG A 94 -6.71 -4.46 -15.19
C ARG A 94 -5.83 -3.89 -16.31
N ASN A 95 -5.07 -2.84 -16.01
CA ASN A 95 -4.29 -2.05 -16.96
C ASN A 95 -2.79 -2.01 -16.61
N GLY A 96 -2.19 -3.18 -16.41
CA GLY A 96 -0.83 -3.34 -15.87
C GLY A 96 0.32 -2.74 -16.71
N ALA A 97 0.05 -2.20 -17.90
CA ALA A 97 1.04 -1.51 -18.73
C ALA A 97 1.22 -0.02 -18.36
N ALA A 98 0.31 0.57 -17.58
CA ALA A 98 0.35 1.97 -17.22
C ALA A 98 1.30 2.22 -16.03
N HIS A 99 2.57 2.51 -16.33
CA HIS A 99 3.60 2.80 -15.31
C HIS A 99 3.25 3.98 -14.39
N TRP A 100 2.48 4.95 -14.88
CA TRP A 100 2.03 6.08 -14.06
C TRP A 100 1.11 5.66 -12.91
N LEU A 101 0.33 4.59 -13.06
CA LEU A 101 -0.53 4.07 -11.99
C LEU A 101 0.31 3.59 -10.80
N GLN A 102 1.45 2.93 -11.05
CA GLN A 102 2.33 2.49 -9.98
C GLN A 102 2.92 3.68 -9.21
N GLY A 103 3.31 4.74 -9.93
CA GLY A 103 3.75 5.99 -9.31
C GLY A 103 2.64 6.67 -8.50
N ALA A 104 1.42 6.72 -9.03
CA ALA A 104 0.27 7.29 -8.34
C ALA A 104 -0.09 6.53 -7.06
N ILE A 105 -0.10 5.18 -7.10
CA ILE A 105 -0.36 4.36 -5.91
C ILE A 105 0.72 4.62 -4.87
N LEU A 106 2.01 4.66 -5.25
CA LEU A 106 3.09 4.95 -4.31
C LEU A 106 2.93 6.34 -3.67
N LEU A 107 2.65 7.37 -4.46
CA LEU A 107 2.43 8.73 -3.93
C LEU A 107 1.27 8.76 -2.92
N VAL A 108 0.14 8.15 -3.26
CA VAL A 108 -1.02 8.06 -2.36
C VAL A 108 -0.65 7.28 -1.09
N SER A 109 0.06 6.15 -1.21
CA SER A 109 0.55 5.38 -0.06
C SER A 109 1.42 6.23 0.89
N LEU A 110 2.32 7.05 0.35
CA LEU A 110 3.19 7.91 1.15
C LEU A 110 2.38 8.98 1.91
N VAL A 111 1.37 9.56 1.28
CA VAL A 111 0.47 10.51 1.95
C VAL A 111 -0.33 9.81 3.05
N ILE A 112 -0.82 8.58 2.82
CA ILE A 112 -1.50 7.77 3.84
C ILE A 112 -0.59 7.52 5.05
N VAL A 113 0.69 7.20 4.82
CA VAL A 113 1.67 6.99 5.89
C VAL A 113 1.90 8.29 6.66
N TRP A 114 2.09 9.41 5.96
CA TRP A 114 2.28 10.71 6.59
C TRP A 114 1.11 11.10 7.50
N LEU A 115 -0.13 10.96 7.01
CA LEU A 115 -1.34 11.18 7.82
C LEU A 115 -1.43 10.21 9.00
N GLY A 116 -0.94 8.98 8.83
CA GLY A 116 -0.88 7.99 9.90
C GLY A 116 0.09 8.35 11.02
N VAL A 117 1.15 9.12 10.74
CA VAL A 117 2.11 9.60 11.74
C VAL A 117 1.54 10.79 12.54
N SER A 118 0.61 11.56 11.95
CA SER A 118 -0.05 12.69 12.60
C SER A 118 -1.29 12.33 13.43
N LEU A 119 -1.62 11.04 13.56
CA LEU A 119 -2.77 10.47 14.28
C LEU A 119 -2.34 9.85 15.63
#